data_AF-A0A7J6X771-F1
#
_entry.id   AF-A0A7J6X771-F1
#
_cell.length_a   1.000
_cell.length_b   1.000
_cell.length_c   1.000
_cell.angle_alpha   90.00
_cell.angle_beta   90.00
_cell.angle_gamma   90.00
#
_symmetry.space_group_name_H-M   'P 1'
#
loop_
_entity.id
_entity.type
_entity.pdbx_description
1 polymer ?
#
loop_
_entity_poly.entity_id
_entity_poly.type
_entity_poly.pdbx_seq_one_letter_code
_entity_poly.pdbx_strand_id
1 'polypeptide(L)'
;MASRTTTTTTLLSIFLLFLCLSGSSAFPSRWNKNKYQPCKRLVLYFHDIIYNGKNAKNATSAIIGEPAGADKIILAGQSHFGNLVAFDDPITLDNNLHSQPVGRAQGFYLYDRKDIFTAWVAFTFVLNTTNLQGTINFAGADPLMEKTRDISVIGGTGDFFMARGVATLMTDAFEGEVYFRLQVDIKLYECCWLKFPMLVGLLTLLDSQQALAGSEFATGFQSLPYLGDLGDISTGFASAFLLIFFSELGDKTFFIAALLAARNSGPVIFIGTFGALATMTVISVVLGRTFHYVDDILPFRFGETDLPLDDIAAVCLLLYFGVSTLIEAASSDGQKTEEEQKEAELAVSDFTGNGAGLLAAANTVFSTFLVVFVAEWGDKSFFSTIALAAASSPLGVIGGALAGHAVATLLAVLGGSLLGTYLSEKTVAYIGGTLFLVFAAVTLIEIVT
;
A
#
# COMPACT_ATOMS: atom_id res chain seq x y z
N MET A 1 36.69 -9.99 -18.94
CA MET A 1 36.48 -8.87 -17.98
C MET A 1 35.67 -7.70 -18.55
N ALA A 2 35.99 -7.11 -19.70
CA ALA A 2 35.26 -5.94 -20.23
C ALA A 2 33.77 -6.18 -20.59
N SER A 3 33.36 -7.44 -20.84
CA SER A 3 31.96 -7.77 -21.15
C SER A 3 31.06 -7.90 -19.91
N ARG A 4 31.61 -8.25 -18.73
CA ARG A 4 30.83 -8.40 -17.48
C ARG A 4 30.37 -7.05 -16.93
N THR A 5 31.18 -6.03 -17.11
CA THR A 5 30.91 -4.66 -16.64
C THR A 5 29.88 -3.93 -17.49
N THR A 6 29.80 -4.18 -18.80
CA THR A 6 28.97 -3.36 -19.72
C THR A 6 27.48 -3.73 -19.63
N THR A 7 27.16 -5.01 -19.42
CA THR A 7 25.77 -5.49 -19.30
C THR A 7 25.17 -5.22 -17.92
N THR A 8 26.00 -5.26 -16.87
CA THR A 8 25.58 -4.90 -15.51
C THR A 8 25.47 -3.39 -15.31
N THR A 9 26.37 -2.58 -15.90
CA THR A 9 26.27 -1.11 -15.85
C THR A 9 25.07 -0.58 -16.61
N THR A 10 24.65 -1.22 -17.70
CA THR A 10 23.44 -0.83 -18.46
C THR A 10 22.16 -1.14 -17.68
N LEU A 11 22.06 -2.30 -17.04
CA LEU A 11 20.94 -2.65 -16.13
C LEU A 11 20.92 -1.76 -14.87
N LEU A 12 22.09 -1.50 -14.28
CA LEU A 12 22.25 -0.59 -13.14
C LEU A 12 21.91 0.86 -13.52
N SER A 13 22.22 1.30 -14.74
CA SER A 13 21.88 2.65 -15.23
C SER A 13 20.39 2.81 -15.48
N ILE A 14 19.72 1.79 -16.03
CA ILE A 14 18.25 1.77 -16.19
C ILE A 14 17.57 1.77 -14.81
N PHE A 15 18.11 1.03 -13.85
CA PHE A 15 17.63 0.97 -12.47
C PHE A 15 17.93 2.25 -11.67
N LEU A 16 19.09 2.88 -11.84
CA LEU A 16 19.43 4.19 -11.27
C LEU A 16 18.56 5.31 -11.86
N LEU A 17 18.19 5.22 -13.14
CA LEU A 17 17.20 6.11 -13.74
C LEU A 17 15.84 5.94 -13.04
N PHE A 18 15.44 4.70 -12.75
CA PHE A 18 14.21 4.36 -12.03
C PHE A 18 14.24 4.78 -10.55
N LEU A 19 15.39 4.68 -9.87
CA LEU A 19 15.65 5.16 -8.50
C LEU A 19 15.70 6.68 -8.42
N CYS A 20 16.27 7.39 -9.39
CA CYS A 20 16.23 8.84 -9.46
C CYS A 20 14.81 9.37 -9.75
N LEU A 21 13.98 8.59 -10.45
CA LEU A 21 12.54 8.85 -10.64
C LEU A 21 11.70 8.58 -9.37
N SER A 22 12.18 7.76 -8.42
CA SER A 22 11.48 7.40 -7.17
C SER A 22 12.08 8.03 -5.91
N GLY A 23 13.27 8.62 -6.00
CA GLY A 23 13.95 9.38 -4.96
C GLY A 23 13.45 10.82 -4.83
N SER A 24 12.15 11.02 -4.58
CA SER A 24 11.70 12.28 -4.00
C SER A 24 12.10 12.30 -2.53
N SER A 25 13.14 13.07 -2.22
CA SER A 25 13.73 13.29 -0.90
C SER A 25 12.71 13.35 0.25
N ALA A 26 12.74 12.35 1.14
CA ALA A 26 12.23 12.48 2.50
C ALA A 26 13.38 12.97 3.39
N PHE A 27 13.59 14.29 3.43
CA PHE A 27 14.39 14.90 4.49
C PHE A 27 13.74 14.60 5.85
N PRO A 28 14.50 14.25 6.90
CA PRO A 28 13.96 14.06 8.23
C PRO A 28 13.55 15.43 8.79
N SER A 29 12.29 15.79 8.59
CA SER A 29 11.69 16.95 9.24
C SER A 29 11.59 16.66 10.74
N ARG A 30 12.43 17.36 11.50
CA ARG A 30 12.38 17.50 12.95
C ARG A 30 10.93 17.68 13.38
N TRP A 31 10.41 16.73 14.16
CA TRP A 31 9.05 16.69 14.69
C TRP A 31 8.62 18.04 15.27
N ASN A 32 7.95 18.82 14.45
CA ASN A 32 7.10 19.91 14.87
C ASN A 32 5.68 19.38 14.68
N LYS A 33 4.81 19.56 15.70
CA LYS A 33 3.39 19.19 15.62
C LYS A 33 2.70 20.08 14.58
N ASN A 34 2.94 19.81 13.29
CA ASN A 34 2.25 20.50 12.22
C ASN A 34 0.79 20.05 12.27
N LYS A 35 -0.10 21.00 12.57
CA LYS A 35 -1.54 20.80 12.40
C LYS A 35 -1.76 20.37 10.95
N TYR A 36 -2.31 19.17 10.75
CA TYR A 36 -2.69 18.70 9.42
C TYR A 36 -3.59 19.76 8.77
N GLN A 37 -3.14 20.33 7.65
CA GLN A 37 -3.93 21.29 6.89
C GLN A 37 -4.72 20.55 5.80
N PRO A 38 -6.00 20.86 5.60
CA PRO A 38 -6.78 20.23 4.55
C PRO A 38 -6.27 20.64 3.16
N CYS A 39 -6.16 19.69 2.25
CA CYS A 39 -5.76 19.94 0.85
C CYS A 39 -6.86 20.63 0.04
N LYS A 40 -8.13 20.43 0.41
CA LYS A 40 -9.27 21.11 -0.17
C LYS A 40 -10.32 21.37 0.92
N ARG A 41 -10.85 22.58 0.93
CA ARG A 41 -11.93 22.99 1.84
C ARG A 41 -13.12 23.48 1.04
N LEU A 42 -14.30 22.98 1.36
CA LEU A 42 -15.57 23.39 0.76
C LEU A 42 -16.53 23.77 1.87
N VAL A 43 -17.29 24.85 1.66
CA VAL A 43 -18.38 25.24 2.56
C VAL A 43 -19.64 25.27 1.74
N LEU A 44 -20.60 24.43 2.09
CA LEU A 44 -21.87 24.25 1.39
C LEU A 44 -23.00 24.32 2.40
N TYR A 45 -24.18 24.73 1.94
CA TYR A 45 -25.40 24.73 2.75
C TYR A 45 -26.39 23.77 2.11
N PHE A 46 -27.02 22.91 2.89
CA PHE A 46 -28.17 22.15 2.41
C PHE A 46 -29.40 22.43 3.27
N HIS A 47 -30.55 22.29 2.63
CA HIS A 47 -31.83 22.76 3.13
C HIS A 47 -32.83 21.62 3.19
N ASP A 48 -33.17 21.20 4.40
CA ASP A 48 -34.13 20.13 4.65
C ASP A 48 -35.53 20.74 4.88
N ILE A 49 -36.53 20.27 4.12
CA ILE A 49 -37.94 20.66 4.24
C ILE A 49 -38.77 19.39 4.44
N ILE A 50 -39.13 19.11 5.69
CA ILE A 50 -39.88 17.90 6.06
C ILE A 50 -41.33 17.98 5.58
N TYR A 51 -41.81 16.88 5.00
CA TYR A 51 -43.21 16.73 4.63
C TYR A 51 -44.13 16.72 5.86
N ASN A 52 -45.04 17.69 5.94
CA ASN A 52 -45.97 17.89 7.05
C ASN A 52 -47.41 17.48 6.74
N GLY A 53 -47.63 16.73 5.65
CA GLY A 53 -48.96 16.31 5.20
C GLY A 53 -49.66 17.32 4.28
N LYS A 54 -49.18 18.57 4.18
CA LYS A 54 -49.81 19.65 3.40
C LYS A 54 -48.87 20.33 2.39
N ASN A 55 -47.56 20.14 2.54
CA ASN A 55 -46.52 20.82 1.76
C ASN A 55 -45.87 19.91 0.67
N ALA A 56 -46.61 18.97 0.08
CA ALA A 56 -46.06 17.97 -0.86
C ALA A 56 -45.26 18.57 -2.03
N LYS A 57 -45.61 19.80 -2.48
CA LYS A 57 -44.91 20.49 -3.58
C LYS A 57 -43.54 21.05 -3.20
N ASN A 58 -43.34 21.34 -1.91
CA ASN A 58 -42.15 22.03 -1.40
C ASN A 58 -41.27 21.13 -0.53
N ALA A 59 -41.79 20.01 -0.05
CA ALA A 59 -41.06 19.09 0.80
C ALA A 59 -39.89 18.45 0.03
N THR A 60 -38.74 18.37 0.67
CA THR A 60 -37.52 17.72 0.17
C THR A 60 -37.20 16.44 0.93
N SER A 61 -37.85 16.23 2.08
CA SER A 61 -37.72 15.02 2.88
C SER A 61 -39.05 14.52 3.45
N ALA A 62 -39.09 13.25 3.83
CA ALA A 62 -40.26 12.62 4.42
C ALA A 62 -39.88 11.49 5.37
N ILE A 63 -40.66 11.32 6.43
CA ILE A 63 -40.58 10.15 7.32
C ILE A 63 -41.10 8.94 6.54
N ILE A 64 -40.26 7.93 6.33
CA ILE A 64 -40.58 6.72 5.55
C ILE A 64 -40.74 5.48 6.42
N GLY A 65 -40.25 5.52 7.66
CA GLY A 65 -40.39 4.45 8.64
C GLY A 65 -40.58 5.02 10.03
N GLU A 66 -41.65 4.59 10.70
CA GLU A 66 -41.93 4.91 12.10
C GLU A 66 -42.34 3.59 12.79
N PRO A 67 -41.80 3.28 13.98
CA PRO A 67 -42.11 2.02 14.67
C PRO A 67 -43.61 1.90 14.98
N ALA A 68 -44.26 0.89 14.41
CA ALA A 68 -45.68 0.62 14.62
C ALA A 68 -45.97 0.32 16.10
N GLY A 69 -46.93 1.05 16.69
CA GLY A 69 -47.32 0.91 18.11
C GLY A 69 -46.48 1.71 19.10
N ALA A 70 -45.49 2.48 18.62
CA ALA A 70 -44.89 3.55 19.42
C ALA A 70 -45.81 4.77 19.36
N ASP A 71 -46.86 4.78 20.18
CA ASP A 71 -47.44 6.05 20.59
C ASP A 71 -46.26 6.95 21.00
N LYS A 72 -46.22 8.20 20.50
CA LYS A 72 -45.21 9.23 20.86
C LYS A 72 -44.98 9.36 22.39
N ILE A 73 -45.86 8.74 23.18
CA ILE A 73 -46.00 8.82 24.62
C ILE A 73 -45.29 7.66 25.37
N ILE A 74 -45.02 6.48 24.77
CA ILE A 74 -44.60 5.28 25.55
C ILE A 74 -43.09 4.97 25.52
N LEU A 75 -42.40 5.13 24.39
CA LEU A 75 -40.99 4.70 24.25
C LEU A 75 -40.00 5.77 23.79
N ALA A 76 -40.48 6.82 23.12
CA ALA A 76 -39.64 7.86 22.53
C ALA A 76 -39.80 9.24 23.18
N GLY A 77 -40.90 9.50 23.92
CA GLY A 77 -41.18 10.83 24.45
C GLY A 77 -41.07 11.90 23.35
N GLN A 78 -40.15 12.86 23.52
CA GLN A 78 -39.84 13.85 22.49
C GLN A 78 -38.73 13.43 21.51
N SER A 79 -37.95 12.38 21.73
CA SER A 79 -36.72 12.11 20.96
C SER A 79 -36.92 11.50 19.56
N HIS A 80 -38.17 11.22 19.16
CA HIS A 80 -38.52 10.59 17.87
C HIS A 80 -37.77 9.27 17.55
N PHE A 81 -37.31 8.56 18.58
CA PHE A 81 -36.53 7.32 18.46
C PHE A 81 -37.14 6.34 17.46
N GLY A 82 -36.33 5.89 16.50
CA GLY A 82 -36.71 4.90 15.48
C GLY A 82 -37.32 5.50 14.22
N ASN A 83 -37.58 6.82 14.17
CA ASN A 83 -38.07 7.46 12.95
C ASN A 83 -36.94 7.54 11.91
N LEU A 84 -37.21 7.00 10.71
CA LEU A 84 -36.33 7.03 9.56
C LEU A 84 -36.85 8.06 8.56
N VAL A 85 -36.02 9.03 8.22
CA VAL A 85 -36.31 10.09 7.25
C VAL A 85 -35.42 9.91 6.03
N ALA A 86 -36.01 9.94 4.84
CA ALA A 86 -35.28 10.04 3.58
C ALA A 86 -35.39 11.46 3.03
N PHE A 87 -34.29 11.97 2.48
CA PHE A 87 -34.20 13.35 1.98
C PHE A 87 -33.45 13.45 0.65
N ASP A 88 -33.87 14.41 -0.17
CA ASP A 88 -33.22 14.84 -1.41
C ASP A 88 -33.24 16.38 -1.44
N ASP A 89 -32.25 16.97 -0.77
CA ASP A 89 -32.23 18.38 -0.43
C ASP A 89 -31.38 19.20 -1.41
N PRO A 90 -31.79 20.43 -1.77
CA PRO A 90 -30.96 21.32 -2.57
C PRO A 90 -29.72 21.79 -1.78
N ILE A 91 -28.57 21.82 -2.45
CA ILE A 91 -27.31 22.37 -1.92
C ILE A 91 -27.03 23.73 -2.56
N THR A 92 -26.67 24.74 -1.76
CA THR A 92 -26.36 26.12 -2.17
C THR A 92 -24.99 26.55 -1.64
N LEU A 93 -24.43 27.62 -2.22
CA LEU A 93 -23.15 28.22 -1.80
C LEU A 93 -23.31 29.24 -0.66
N ASP A 94 -24.51 29.76 -0.48
CA ASP A 94 -24.88 30.74 0.53
C ASP A 94 -26.03 30.23 1.39
N ASN A 95 -26.50 31.06 2.33
CA ASN A 95 -27.54 30.66 3.28
C ASN A 95 -28.98 30.76 2.72
N ASN A 96 -29.15 31.13 1.45
CA ASN A 96 -30.43 31.41 0.83
C ASN A 96 -30.94 30.20 0.03
N LEU A 97 -32.10 29.68 0.43
CA LEU A 97 -32.76 28.54 -0.25
C LEU A 97 -33.07 28.81 -1.73
N HIS A 98 -33.30 30.06 -2.10
CA HIS A 98 -33.65 30.43 -3.48
C HIS A 98 -32.44 30.68 -4.38
N SER A 99 -31.22 30.58 -3.85
CA SER A 99 -30.00 30.67 -4.63
C SER A 99 -29.84 29.48 -5.57
N GLN A 100 -29.05 29.64 -6.62
CA GLN A 100 -28.82 28.61 -7.62
C GLN A 100 -28.24 27.34 -6.95
N PRO A 101 -28.90 26.17 -7.06
CA PRO A 101 -28.37 24.95 -6.48
C PRO A 101 -27.09 24.50 -7.18
N VAL A 102 -26.10 24.07 -6.40
CA VAL A 102 -24.84 23.48 -6.89
C VAL A 102 -24.87 21.94 -6.87
N GLY A 103 -25.92 21.36 -6.32
CA GLY A 103 -26.09 19.92 -6.25
C GLY A 103 -27.27 19.51 -5.38
N ARG A 104 -27.30 18.23 -5.02
CA ARG A 104 -28.31 17.61 -4.17
C ARG A 104 -27.66 16.83 -3.04
N ALA A 105 -28.20 16.92 -1.83
CA ALA A 105 -27.84 16.06 -0.72
C ALA A 105 -28.88 14.94 -0.62
N GLN A 106 -28.45 13.72 -0.89
CA GLN A 106 -29.34 12.56 -0.99
C GLN A 106 -28.96 11.52 0.05
N GLY A 107 -29.91 11.12 0.87
CA GLY A 107 -29.62 10.15 1.92
C GLY A 107 -30.78 9.94 2.88
N PHE A 108 -30.42 9.51 4.08
CA PHE A 108 -31.35 9.29 5.15
C PHE A 108 -30.73 9.60 6.51
N TYR A 109 -31.59 9.83 7.49
CA TYR A 109 -31.20 9.89 8.89
C TYR A 109 -32.19 9.13 9.76
N LEU A 110 -31.66 8.52 10.82
CA LEU A 110 -32.41 7.73 11.79
C LEU A 110 -32.24 8.35 13.17
N TYR A 111 -33.34 8.63 13.87
CA TYR A 111 -33.27 9.04 15.27
C TYR A 111 -32.91 7.84 16.15
N ASP A 112 -31.76 7.90 16.83
CA ASP A 112 -31.07 6.72 17.38
C ASP A 112 -30.97 6.69 18.92
N ARG A 113 -31.46 7.72 19.62
CA ARG A 113 -31.55 7.74 21.09
C ARG A 113 -32.95 7.95 21.64
N LYS A 114 -33.20 7.35 22.80
CA LYS A 114 -34.50 7.37 23.52
C LYS A 114 -34.66 8.54 24.47
N ASP A 115 -33.55 9.09 24.93
CA ASP A 115 -33.46 10.09 26.00
C ASP A 115 -33.27 11.52 25.47
N ILE A 116 -32.53 11.67 24.37
CA ILE A 116 -32.26 12.96 23.74
C ILE A 116 -32.39 12.90 22.22
N PHE A 117 -32.61 14.07 21.60
CA PHE A 117 -32.60 14.22 20.15
C PHE A 117 -31.19 14.01 19.58
N THR A 118 -30.95 12.83 19.04
CA THR A 118 -29.78 12.53 18.20
C THR A 118 -30.20 11.75 16.98
N ALA A 119 -29.43 11.90 15.92
CA ALA A 119 -29.62 11.17 14.68
C ALA A 119 -28.34 10.46 14.28
N TRP A 120 -28.46 9.39 13.50
CA TRP A 120 -27.37 8.84 12.72
C TRP A 120 -27.65 9.16 11.25
N VAL A 121 -26.68 9.76 10.56
CA VAL A 121 -26.84 10.28 9.21
C VAL A 121 -25.97 9.50 8.23
N ALA A 122 -26.52 9.20 7.06
CA ALA A 122 -25.75 8.74 5.91
C ALA A 122 -26.30 9.38 4.64
N PHE A 123 -25.45 10.13 3.94
CA PHE A 123 -25.87 10.87 2.76
C PHE A 123 -24.72 11.13 1.80
N THR A 124 -25.09 11.49 0.59
CA THR A 124 -24.19 11.79 -0.52
C THR A 124 -24.49 13.17 -1.05
N PHE A 125 -23.46 14.01 -1.15
CA PHE A 125 -23.55 15.23 -1.96
C PHE A 125 -23.30 14.85 -3.42
N VAL A 126 -24.32 15.01 -4.25
CA VAL A 126 -24.27 14.84 -5.71
C VAL A 126 -24.10 16.22 -6.33
N LEU A 127 -22.87 16.55 -6.71
CA LEU A 127 -22.50 17.86 -7.24
C LEU A 127 -22.43 17.79 -8.77
N ASN A 128 -23.11 18.71 -9.43
CA ASN A 128 -23.18 18.76 -10.89
C ASN A 128 -23.17 20.22 -11.37
N THR A 129 -22.00 20.83 -11.27
CA THR A 129 -21.74 22.19 -11.78
C THR A 129 -20.50 22.19 -12.67
N THR A 130 -20.26 23.28 -13.38
CA THR A 130 -19.06 23.43 -14.23
C THR A 130 -17.74 23.28 -13.48
N ASN A 131 -17.74 23.56 -12.17
CA ASN A 131 -16.52 23.60 -11.34
C ASN A 131 -16.42 22.44 -10.34
N LEU A 132 -17.52 21.73 -10.08
CA LEU A 132 -17.60 20.63 -9.13
C LEU A 132 -18.50 19.55 -9.74
N GLN A 133 -17.91 18.46 -10.17
CA GLN A 133 -18.61 17.31 -10.74
C GLN A 133 -18.20 16.02 -10.03
N GLY A 134 -19.16 15.35 -9.39
CA GLY A 134 -18.91 14.09 -8.69
C GLY A 134 -19.72 13.96 -7.41
N THR A 135 -19.33 13.02 -6.57
CA THR A 135 -20.03 12.77 -5.31
C THR A 135 -19.11 12.72 -4.10
N ILE A 136 -19.62 13.14 -2.94
CA ILE A 136 -18.94 12.99 -1.65
C ILE A 136 -19.88 12.26 -0.70
N ASN A 137 -19.43 11.16 -0.12
CA ASN A 137 -20.21 10.30 0.77
C ASN A 137 -19.84 10.58 2.23
N PHE A 138 -20.86 10.70 3.07
CA PHE A 138 -20.73 10.97 4.49
C PHE A 138 -21.51 9.94 5.31
N ALA A 139 -20.96 9.57 6.47
CA ALA A 139 -21.65 8.78 7.47
C ALA A 139 -21.15 9.11 8.87
N GLY A 140 -22.05 9.14 9.85
CA GLY A 140 -21.68 9.37 11.23
C GLY A 140 -22.86 9.63 12.17
N ALA A 141 -22.55 9.65 13.46
CA ALA A 141 -23.48 10.10 14.48
C ALA A 141 -23.59 11.62 14.45
N ASP A 142 -24.83 12.12 14.51
CA ASP A 142 -25.22 13.52 14.53
C ASP A 142 -25.90 13.83 15.88
N PRO A 143 -25.12 14.29 16.87
CA PRO A 143 -25.69 14.83 18.09
C PRO A 143 -26.27 16.23 17.81
N LEU A 144 -27.54 16.28 17.43
CA LEU A 144 -28.26 17.51 17.05
C LEU A 144 -28.26 18.61 18.13
N MET A 145 -28.03 18.24 19.39
CA MET A 145 -27.95 19.17 20.52
C MET A 145 -26.63 19.96 20.57
N GLU A 146 -25.61 19.53 19.83
CA GLU A 146 -24.31 20.22 19.75
C GLU A 146 -24.30 21.26 18.62
N LYS A 147 -23.66 22.42 18.87
CA LYS A 147 -23.59 23.51 17.88
C LYS A 147 -22.81 23.12 16.62
N THR A 148 -21.75 22.34 16.80
CA THR A 148 -20.85 21.89 15.74
C THR A 148 -20.56 20.42 15.96
N ARG A 149 -20.63 19.64 14.89
CA ARG A 149 -20.47 18.19 14.96
C ARG A 149 -19.73 17.68 13.74
N ASP A 150 -18.81 16.76 13.96
CA ASP A 150 -17.95 16.23 12.91
C ASP A 150 -18.48 14.88 12.44
N ILE A 151 -18.65 14.73 11.13
CA ILE A 151 -18.97 13.46 10.47
C ILE A 151 -17.85 13.08 9.50
N SER A 152 -17.70 11.78 9.25
CA SER A 152 -16.63 11.27 8.40
C SER A 152 -17.01 11.41 6.93
N VAL A 153 -16.06 11.88 6.12
CA VAL A 153 -16.09 11.69 4.66
C VAL A 153 -15.56 10.29 4.38
N ILE A 154 -16.44 9.37 3.99
CA ILE A 154 -16.12 7.94 3.81
C ILE A 154 -15.67 7.60 2.38
N GLY A 155 -15.85 8.53 1.43
CA GLY A 155 -15.37 8.38 0.06
C GLY A 155 -15.97 9.40 -0.89
N GLY A 156 -15.61 9.32 -2.16
CA GLY A 156 -16.18 10.15 -3.21
C GLY A 156 -15.91 9.61 -4.61
N THR A 157 -16.60 10.17 -5.60
CA THR A 157 -16.50 9.84 -7.02
C THR A 157 -16.32 11.10 -7.87
N GLY A 158 -15.94 10.97 -9.15
CA GLY A 158 -15.67 12.11 -10.03
C GLY A 158 -14.48 12.94 -9.53
N ASP A 159 -14.64 14.25 -9.42
CA ASP A 159 -13.61 15.18 -8.90
C ASP A 159 -13.17 14.87 -7.47
N PHE A 160 -13.97 14.08 -6.73
CA PHE A 160 -13.71 13.68 -5.35
C PHE A 160 -13.35 12.20 -5.24
N PHE A 161 -12.87 11.58 -6.32
CA PHE A 161 -12.44 10.18 -6.31
C PHE A 161 -11.41 9.93 -5.19
N MET A 162 -11.70 8.93 -4.36
CA MET A 162 -10.89 8.55 -3.18
C MET A 162 -10.71 9.66 -2.14
N ALA A 163 -11.60 10.65 -2.10
CA ALA A 163 -11.53 11.71 -1.10
C ALA A 163 -11.77 11.15 0.32
N ARG A 164 -10.89 11.53 1.26
CA ARG A 164 -11.07 11.30 2.70
C ARG A 164 -10.92 12.59 3.49
N GLY A 165 -11.69 12.69 4.56
CA GLY A 165 -11.61 13.81 5.48
C GLY A 165 -12.76 13.88 6.47
N VAL A 166 -13.00 15.09 6.97
CA VAL A 166 -13.99 15.36 8.01
C VAL A 166 -14.88 16.49 7.53
N ALA A 167 -16.19 16.36 7.75
CA ALA A 167 -17.14 17.44 7.54
C ALA A 167 -17.70 17.91 8.87
N THR A 168 -17.55 19.20 9.15
CA THR A 168 -18.14 19.82 10.33
C THR A 168 -19.51 20.35 9.95
N LEU A 169 -20.57 19.76 10.50
CA LEU A 169 -21.94 20.25 10.37
C LEU A 169 -22.21 21.31 11.43
N MET A 170 -22.89 22.38 11.04
CA MET A 170 -23.39 23.43 11.92
C MET A 170 -24.85 23.72 11.57
N THR A 171 -25.74 23.60 12.55
CA THR A 171 -27.14 24.00 12.38
C THR A 171 -27.20 25.53 12.37
N ASP A 172 -27.48 26.14 11.22
CA ASP A 172 -27.46 27.60 11.06
C ASP A 172 -28.84 28.21 11.35
N ALA A 173 -29.91 27.55 10.93
CA ALA A 173 -31.28 27.94 11.26
C ALA A 173 -32.19 26.71 11.32
N PHE A 174 -33.21 26.78 12.18
CA PHE A 174 -34.35 25.86 12.17
C PHE A 174 -35.63 26.66 12.38
N GLU A 175 -36.66 26.37 11.59
CA GLU A 175 -37.99 26.96 11.71
C GLU A 175 -39.00 25.86 12.09
N GLY A 176 -39.22 25.71 13.39
CA GLY A 176 -40.07 24.65 13.94
C GLY A 176 -39.51 23.26 13.66
N GLU A 177 -40.39 22.32 13.27
CA GLU A 177 -40.03 20.94 12.86
C GLU A 177 -40.00 20.77 11.33
N VAL A 178 -40.17 21.84 10.56
CA VAL A 178 -40.42 21.74 9.11
C VAL A 178 -39.20 22.10 8.28
N TYR A 179 -38.41 23.08 8.70
CA TYR A 179 -37.27 23.55 7.92
C TYR A 179 -35.99 23.60 8.75
N PHE A 180 -34.93 23.00 8.21
CA PHE A 180 -33.59 23.02 8.79
C PHE A 180 -32.57 23.42 7.74
N ARG A 181 -31.66 24.33 8.11
CA ARG A 181 -30.49 24.69 7.30
C ARG A 181 -29.22 24.26 8.01
N LEU A 182 -28.45 23.42 7.32
CA LEU A 182 -27.16 22.96 7.81
C LEU A 182 -26.05 23.55 6.93
N GLN A 183 -25.10 24.21 7.59
CA GLN A 183 -23.81 24.55 7.00
C GLN A 183 -22.87 23.35 7.17
N VAL A 184 -22.21 22.95 6.08
CA VAL A 184 -21.29 21.82 6.04
C VAL A 184 -19.91 22.33 5.61
N ASP A 185 -18.97 22.36 6.55
CA ASP A 185 -17.56 22.71 6.31
C ASP A 185 -16.75 21.43 6.09
N ILE A 186 -16.55 21.09 4.83
CA ILE A 186 -15.87 19.86 4.38
C ILE A 186 -14.37 20.15 4.30
N LYS A 187 -13.59 19.40 5.06
CA LYS A 187 -12.12 19.44 5.07
C LYS A 187 -11.59 18.11 4.57
N LEU A 188 -11.11 18.10 3.33
CA LEU A 188 -10.48 16.92 2.73
C LEU A 188 -8.98 16.93 3.04
N TYR A 189 -8.48 15.80 3.51
CA TYR A 189 -7.06 15.61 3.84
C TYR A 189 -6.35 14.74 2.81
N GLU A 190 -7.07 13.88 2.10
CA GLU A 190 -6.57 13.12 0.95
C GLU A 190 -7.27 13.61 -0.32
N CYS A 191 -6.55 14.34 -1.17
CA CYS A 191 -7.04 14.84 -2.45
C CYS A 191 -6.24 14.20 -3.58
N CYS A 192 -6.86 13.29 -4.35
CA CYS A 192 -6.19 12.55 -5.43
C CYS A 192 -5.60 13.46 -6.53
N TRP A 193 -6.19 14.64 -6.73
CA TRP A 193 -5.83 15.56 -7.83
C TRP A 193 -4.49 16.28 -7.67
N LEU A 194 -3.90 16.33 -6.47
CA LEU A 194 -2.63 17.04 -6.25
C LEU A 194 -1.38 16.18 -6.39
N LYS A 195 -1.51 14.91 -6.80
CA LYS A 195 -0.37 14.03 -7.07
C LYS A 195 -0.16 13.68 -8.54
N PHE A 196 -1.04 14.10 -9.46
CA PHE A 196 -1.05 13.55 -10.83
C PHE A 196 -0.64 14.48 -12.02
N PRO A 197 -0.58 15.84 -11.94
CA PRO A 197 -0.07 16.62 -13.08
C PRO A 197 1.12 17.53 -12.74
N MET A 198 2.06 17.09 -11.90
CA MET A 198 3.41 17.72 -11.82
C MET A 198 4.51 16.79 -12.35
N LEU A 199 4.13 15.69 -13.00
CA LEU A 199 5.07 14.71 -13.56
C LEU A 199 5.18 14.76 -15.09
N VAL A 200 4.32 15.52 -15.79
CA VAL A 200 4.32 15.58 -17.27
C VAL A 200 4.82 16.94 -17.81
N GLY A 201 4.78 18.02 -17.02
CA GLY A 201 5.24 19.35 -17.45
C GLY A 201 6.75 19.59 -17.41
N LEU A 202 7.52 18.72 -16.76
CA LEU A 202 8.98 18.84 -16.65
C LEU A 202 9.73 18.00 -17.70
N LEU A 203 9.01 17.24 -18.53
CA LEU A 203 9.56 16.37 -19.58
C LEU A 203 9.69 17.05 -20.95
N THR A 204 9.23 18.30 -21.12
CA THR A 204 9.27 19.00 -22.41
C THR A 204 10.27 20.17 -22.49
N LEU A 205 11.07 20.40 -21.45
CA LEU A 205 12.05 21.52 -21.43
C LEU A 205 13.53 21.11 -21.28
N LEU A 206 13.86 19.81 -21.36
CA LEU A 206 15.25 19.35 -21.33
C LEU A 206 15.70 18.64 -22.62
N ASP A 207 14.92 18.73 -23.70
CA ASP A 207 15.39 18.45 -25.06
C ASP A 207 16.02 19.72 -25.67
N SER A 208 17.15 20.16 -25.10
CA SER A 208 18.13 20.97 -25.82
C SER A 208 19.41 21.14 -25.00
N GLN A 209 20.35 20.21 -25.14
CA GLN A 209 21.71 20.53 -25.59
C GLN A 209 22.58 19.27 -25.77
N GLN A 210 23.39 19.35 -26.81
CA GLN A 210 24.20 18.29 -27.41
C GLN A 210 25.42 17.89 -26.56
N ALA A 211 25.87 16.67 -26.85
CA ALA A 211 27.17 16.07 -26.55
C ALA A 211 28.37 17.04 -26.50
N LEU A 212 29.24 16.89 -25.49
CA LEU A 212 30.68 16.63 -25.63
C LEU A 212 31.37 16.52 -24.26
N ALA A 213 32.47 15.75 -24.25
CA ALA A 213 33.55 15.67 -23.25
C ALA A 213 33.38 14.69 -22.08
N GLY A 214 34.06 13.54 -22.21
CA GLY A 214 34.27 12.58 -21.13
C GLY A 214 35.17 11.40 -21.52
N SER A 215 36.14 11.61 -22.42
CA SER A 215 37.28 10.70 -22.59
C SER A 215 38.40 11.15 -21.66
N GLU A 216 39.06 10.19 -21.00
CA GLU A 216 40.25 10.36 -20.13
C GLU A 216 40.00 10.70 -18.64
N PHE A 217 39.31 9.82 -17.92
CA PHE A 217 39.57 9.67 -16.46
C PHE A 217 39.57 8.19 -15.97
N ALA A 218 39.34 7.23 -16.87
CA ALA A 218 39.15 5.83 -16.50
C ALA A 218 40.41 4.94 -16.58
N THR A 219 41.56 5.46 -17.01
CA THR A 219 42.79 4.67 -17.18
C THR A 219 43.83 4.86 -16.06
N GLY A 220 43.51 5.64 -15.02
CA GLY A 220 44.45 5.95 -13.92
C GLY A 220 44.22 5.25 -12.59
N PHE A 221 43.12 4.51 -12.41
CA PHE A 221 42.70 4.01 -11.09
C PHE A 221 42.79 2.48 -10.90
N GLN A 222 43.38 1.74 -11.84
CA GLN A 222 43.54 0.27 -11.77
C GLN A 222 44.72 -0.21 -10.91
N SER A 223 45.22 0.61 -9.97
CA SER A 223 46.40 0.27 -9.16
C SER A 223 46.18 0.37 -7.65
N LEU A 224 44.96 0.11 -7.15
CA LEU A 224 44.70 0.00 -5.71
C LEU A 224 43.85 -1.25 -5.37
N PRO A 225 44.39 -2.25 -4.65
CA PRO A 225 43.72 -3.53 -4.36
C PRO A 225 42.48 -3.40 -3.43
N TYR A 226 42.19 -2.21 -2.89
CA TYR A 226 41.06 -1.96 -2.00
C TYR A 226 39.75 -1.61 -2.73
N LEU A 227 39.81 -1.26 -4.02
CA LEU A 227 38.63 -0.87 -4.81
C LEU A 227 38.02 -2.02 -5.64
N GLY A 228 38.72 -3.15 -5.79
CA GLY A 228 38.14 -4.37 -6.40
C GLY A 228 37.07 -4.99 -5.51
N ASP A 229 37.34 -5.03 -4.20
CA ASP A 229 36.43 -5.57 -3.17
C ASP A 229 35.09 -4.81 -3.11
N LEU A 230 35.11 -3.49 -3.34
CA LEU A 230 33.90 -2.66 -3.43
C LEU A 230 33.08 -2.93 -4.69
N GLY A 231 33.73 -3.29 -5.81
CA GLY A 231 33.05 -3.69 -7.04
C GLY A 231 32.27 -4.99 -6.85
N ASP A 232 32.91 -5.99 -6.25
CA ASP A 232 32.31 -7.30 -5.97
C ASP A 232 31.22 -7.24 -4.90
N ILE A 233 31.31 -6.30 -3.95
CA ILE A 233 30.24 -5.98 -2.99
C ILE A 233 29.06 -5.32 -3.71
N SER A 234 29.30 -4.35 -4.60
CA SER A 234 28.24 -3.65 -5.31
C SER A 234 27.49 -4.56 -6.29
N THR A 235 28.17 -5.50 -6.94
CA THR A 235 27.54 -6.46 -7.86
C THR A 235 26.69 -7.46 -7.08
N GLY A 236 27.21 -8.04 -5.99
CA GLY A 236 26.46 -8.92 -5.09
C GLY A 236 25.26 -8.23 -4.44
N PHE A 237 25.39 -6.95 -4.11
CA PHE A 237 24.27 -6.13 -3.63
C PHE A 237 23.18 -5.95 -4.68
N ALA A 238 23.55 -5.53 -5.90
CA ALA A 238 22.58 -5.24 -6.95
C ALA A 238 21.84 -6.51 -7.42
N SER A 239 22.56 -7.63 -7.53
CA SER A 239 21.97 -8.92 -7.91
C SER A 239 20.99 -9.42 -6.84
N ALA A 240 21.38 -9.37 -5.56
CA ALA A 240 20.54 -9.81 -4.46
C ALA A 240 19.32 -8.91 -4.31
N PHE A 241 19.51 -7.59 -4.39
CA PHE A 241 18.40 -6.65 -4.31
C PHE A 241 17.36 -6.92 -5.39
N LEU A 242 17.76 -7.02 -6.66
CA LEU A 242 16.83 -7.17 -7.78
C LEU A 242 16.12 -8.52 -7.74
N LEU A 243 16.85 -9.61 -7.51
CA LEU A 243 16.26 -10.94 -7.44
C LEU A 243 15.26 -11.04 -6.30
N ILE A 244 15.65 -10.63 -5.10
CA ILE A 244 14.80 -10.74 -3.92
C ILE A 244 13.61 -9.79 -4.01
N PHE A 245 13.83 -8.54 -4.43
CA PHE A 245 12.71 -7.60 -4.58
C PHE A 245 11.64 -8.12 -5.55
N PHE A 246 12.02 -8.59 -6.73
CA PHE A 246 11.06 -9.07 -7.72
C PHE A 246 10.53 -10.48 -7.45
N SER A 247 11.25 -11.32 -6.71
CA SER A 247 10.73 -12.63 -6.29
C SER A 247 9.71 -12.50 -5.15
N GLU A 248 9.90 -11.52 -4.27
CA GLU A 248 9.02 -11.28 -3.12
C GLU A 248 7.82 -10.39 -3.47
N LEU A 249 7.97 -9.50 -4.46
CA LEU A 249 6.89 -8.60 -4.87
C LEU A 249 5.72 -9.41 -5.45
N GLY A 250 4.54 -9.26 -4.87
CA GLY A 250 3.34 -9.97 -5.34
C GLY A 250 3.36 -11.48 -5.07
N ASP A 251 4.23 -11.98 -4.19
CA ASP A 251 4.21 -13.36 -3.74
C ASP A 251 3.19 -13.60 -2.62
N LYS A 252 2.97 -14.86 -2.23
CA LYS A 252 1.99 -15.27 -1.20
C LYS A 252 2.19 -14.50 0.11
N THR A 253 3.43 -14.38 0.56
CA THR A 253 3.80 -13.71 1.81
C THR A 253 3.69 -12.19 1.73
N PHE A 254 3.90 -11.61 0.55
CA PHE A 254 3.63 -10.19 0.29
C PHE A 254 2.15 -9.85 0.48
N PHE A 255 1.25 -10.68 -0.05
CA PHE A 255 -0.19 -10.52 0.17
C PHE A 255 -0.60 -10.77 1.63
N ILE A 256 -0.02 -11.78 2.29
CA ILE A 256 -0.23 -12.02 3.72
C ILE A 256 0.17 -10.78 4.53
N ALA A 257 1.35 -10.20 4.28
CA ALA A 257 1.81 -8.99 4.98
C ALA A 257 0.89 -7.79 4.73
N ALA A 258 0.39 -7.62 3.50
CA ALA A 258 -0.53 -6.54 3.15
C ALA A 258 -1.90 -6.68 3.83
N LEU A 259 -2.46 -7.89 3.89
CA LEU A 259 -3.72 -8.17 4.58
C LEU A 259 -3.58 -8.01 6.09
N LEU A 260 -2.50 -8.53 6.68
CA LEU A 260 -2.22 -8.37 8.11
C LEU A 260 -2.05 -6.90 8.50
N ALA A 261 -1.40 -6.09 7.66
CA ALA A 261 -1.25 -4.66 7.88
C ALA A 261 -2.57 -3.86 7.74
N ALA A 262 -3.56 -4.38 7.01
CA ALA A 262 -4.88 -3.76 6.91
C ALA A 262 -5.72 -3.94 8.19
N ARG A 263 -5.42 -4.97 9.00
CA ARG A 263 -6.17 -5.30 10.23
C ARG A 263 -5.42 -4.94 11.52
N ASN A 264 -4.09 -4.96 11.48
CA ASN A 264 -3.21 -4.68 12.62
C ASN A 264 -2.42 -3.38 12.40
N SER A 265 -1.69 -2.92 13.41
CA SER A 265 -0.80 -1.78 13.23
C SER A 265 0.33 -2.12 12.24
N GLY A 266 0.35 -1.45 11.10
CA GLY A 266 1.36 -1.65 10.04
C GLY A 266 2.82 -1.72 10.54
N PRO A 267 3.28 -0.86 11.47
CA PRO A 267 4.65 -0.95 12.00
C PRO A 267 4.97 -2.24 12.75
N VAL A 268 3.98 -2.84 13.44
CA VAL A 268 4.15 -4.11 14.18
C VAL A 268 4.29 -5.27 13.19
N ILE A 269 3.45 -5.29 12.15
CA ILE A 269 3.54 -6.29 11.08
C ILE A 269 4.86 -6.16 10.33
N PHE A 270 5.26 -4.93 9.99
CA PHE A 270 6.55 -4.68 9.35
C PHE A 270 7.72 -5.26 10.16
N ILE A 271 7.79 -5.01 11.48
CA ILE A 271 8.87 -5.53 12.33
C ILE A 271 8.86 -7.06 12.38
N GLY A 272 7.68 -7.69 12.48
CA GLY A 272 7.55 -9.15 12.50
C GLY A 272 7.99 -9.79 11.18
N THR A 273 7.43 -9.32 10.05
CA THR A 273 7.72 -9.83 8.71
C THR A 273 9.16 -9.56 8.29
N PHE A 274 9.64 -8.31 8.42
CA PHE A 274 11.02 -7.97 8.08
C PHE A 274 12.03 -8.70 8.97
N GLY A 275 11.71 -8.88 10.26
CA GLY A 275 12.54 -9.66 11.17
C GLY A 275 12.68 -11.13 10.75
N ALA A 276 11.59 -11.75 10.31
CA ALA A 276 11.59 -13.13 9.81
C ALA A 276 12.46 -13.27 8.56
N LEU A 277 12.20 -12.43 7.55
CA LEU A 277 12.95 -12.41 6.29
C LEU A 277 14.44 -12.11 6.53
N ALA A 278 14.77 -11.14 7.40
CA ALA A 278 16.16 -10.82 7.72
C ALA A 278 16.89 -11.99 8.40
N THR A 279 16.23 -12.67 9.34
CA THR A 279 16.80 -13.86 10.02
C THR A 279 17.07 -14.97 9.01
N MET A 280 16.11 -15.20 8.13
CA MET A 280 16.21 -16.17 7.05
C MET A 280 17.33 -15.83 6.05
N THR A 281 17.46 -14.58 5.62
CA THR A 281 18.56 -14.12 4.75
C THR A 281 19.93 -14.45 5.37
N VAL A 282 20.10 -14.18 6.66
CA VAL A 282 21.37 -14.50 7.35
C VAL A 282 21.64 -16.00 7.36
N ILE A 283 20.61 -16.83 7.63
CA ILE A 283 20.73 -18.30 7.58
C ILE A 283 21.12 -18.75 6.16
N SER A 284 20.44 -18.27 5.13
CA SER A 284 20.73 -18.59 3.73
C SER A 284 22.16 -18.24 3.34
N VAL A 285 22.65 -17.07 3.75
CA VAL A 285 24.03 -16.64 3.42
C VAL A 285 25.06 -17.48 4.16
N VAL A 286 24.81 -17.85 5.42
CA VAL A 286 25.69 -18.77 6.16
C VAL A 286 25.72 -20.14 5.50
N LEU A 287 24.58 -20.65 5.04
CA LEU A 287 24.51 -21.93 4.31
C LEU A 287 25.25 -21.84 2.97
N GLY A 288 25.02 -20.79 2.17
CA GLY A 288 25.74 -20.57 0.90
C GLY A 288 27.25 -20.49 1.11
N ARG A 289 27.70 -19.82 2.18
CA ARG A 289 29.11 -19.79 2.54
C ARG A 289 29.66 -21.13 2.98
N THR A 290 28.86 -21.91 3.70
CA THR A 290 29.25 -23.26 4.11
C THR A 290 29.43 -24.16 2.88
N PHE A 291 28.59 -24.03 1.84
CA PHE A 291 28.78 -24.76 0.58
C PHE A 291 30.10 -24.41 -0.11
N HIS A 292 30.43 -23.11 -0.18
CA HIS A 292 31.72 -22.66 -0.72
C HIS A 292 32.92 -23.23 0.08
N TYR A 293 32.84 -23.23 1.42
CA TYR A 293 33.88 -23.84 2.27
C TYR A 293 33.98 -25.37 2.16
N VAL A 294 32.88 -26.06 1.85
CA VAL A 294 32.89 -27.51 1.67
C VAL A 294 33.53 -27.88 0.33
N ASP A 295 33.34 -27.07 -0.71
CA ASP A 295 34.01 -27.26 -2.00
C ASP A 295 35.54 -27.13 -1.86
N ASP A 296 36.01 -26.19 -1.04
CA ASP A 296 37.44 -26.06 -0.67
C ASP A 296 38.02 -27.32 0.03
N ILE A 297 37.18 -28.09 0.73
CA ILE A 297 37.60 -29.24 1.56
C ILE A 297 37.42 -30.58 0.81
N LEU A 298 36.44 -30.68 -0.09
CA LEU A 298 36.14 -31.89 -0.89
C LEU A 298 36.10 -31.55 -2.39
N PRO A 299 37.25 -31.29 -3.03
CA PRO A 299 37.29 -31.20 -4.49
C PRO A 299 36.93 -32.59 -5.04
N PHE A 300 35.70 -32.78 -5.51
CA PHE A 300 35.26 -33.98 -6.20
C PHE A 300 36.02 -34.08 -7.53
N ARG A 301 37.24 -34.64 -7.50
CA ARG A 301 38.11 -34.84 -8.65
C ARG A 301 37.53 -35.86 -9.61
N PHE A 302 36.91 -35.40 -10.68
CA PHE A 302 36.67 -36.17 -11.91
C PHE A 302 37.54 -35.62 -13.05
N GLY A 303 38.86 -35.88 -13.01
CA GLY A 303 39.82 -35.51 -14.07
C GLY A 303 40.79 -34.37 -13.70
N GLU A 304 41.39 -33.74 -14.73
CA GLU A 304 42.42 -32.68 -14.62
C GLU A 304 41.86 -31.23 -14.53
N THR A 305 40.55 -31.05 -14.40
CA THR A 305 39.93 -29.72 -14.27
C THR A 305 39.14 -29.63 -12.96
N ASP A 306 39.41 -28.58 -12.16
CA ASP A 306 38.62 -28.22 -11.00
C ASP A 306 37.20 -27.85 -11.47
N LEU A 307 36.18 -28.61 -11.05
CA LEU A 307 34.77 -28.34 -11.38
C LEU A 307 34.20 -27.42 -10.28
N PRO A 308 33.74 -26.19 -10.60
CA PRO A 308 33.13 -25.28 -9.62
C PRO A 308 31.72 -25.80 -9.28
N LEU A 309 31.64 -26.65 -8.24
CA LEU A 309 30.42 -27.37 -7.91
C LEU A 309 29.35 -26.41 -7.37
N ASP A 310 29.79 -25.37 -6.66
CA ASP A 310 28.95 -24.32 -6.09
C ASP A 310 28.28 -23.46 -7.18
N ASP A 311 29.03 -23.02 -8.20
CA ASP A 311 28.49 -22.26 -9.33
C ASP A 311 27.52 -23.11 -10.19
N ILE A 312 27.83 -24.40 -10.40
CA ILE A 312 26.93 -25.32 -11.12
C ILE A 312 25.63 -25.53 -10.32
N ALA A 313 25.73 -25.73 -9.01
CA ALA A 313 24.57 -25.87 -8.14
C ALA A 313 23.71 -24.59 -8.12
N ALA A 314 24.34 -23.41 -8.10
CA ALA A 314 23.67 -22.12 -8.18
C ALA A 314 22.91 -21.98 -9.51
N VAL A 315 23.53 -22.31 -10.65
CA VAL A 315 22.87 -22.31 -11.97
C VAL A 315 21.68 -23.26 -11.99
N CYS A 316 21.84 -24.49 -11.48
CA CYS A 316 20.75 -25.47 -11.43
C CYS A 316 19.56 -24.97 -10.60
N LEU A 317 19.80 -24.35 -9.44
CA LEU A 317 18.76 -23.78 -8.59
C LEU A 317 18.07 -22.59 -9.25
N LEU A 318 18.83 -21.64 -9.81
CA LEU A 318 18.27 -20.47 -10.49
C LEU A 318 17.45 -20.87 -11.73
N LEU A 319 17.88 -21.89 -12.49
CA LEU A 319 17.09 -22.44 -13.59
C LEU A 319 15.81 -23.11 -13.09
N TYR A 320 15.89 -23.93 -12.05
CA TYR A 320 14.73 -24.61 -11.49
C TYR A 320 13.67 -23.60 -11.02
N PHE A 321 14.05 -22.60 -10.22
CA PHE A 321 13.12 -21.60 -9.74
C PHE A 321 12.64 -20.65 -10.83
N GLY A 322 13.47 -20.31 -11.81
CA GLY A 322 13.07 -19.50 -12.96
C GLY A 322 11.99 -20.19 -13.79
N VAL A 323 12.21 -21.46 -14.17
CA VAL A 323 11.22 -22.24 -14.93
C VAL A 323 9.97 -22.52 -14.09
N SER A 324 10.12 -22.93 -12.83
CA SER A 324 8.99 -23.20 -11.94
C SER A 324 8.09 -21.98 -11.78
N THR A 325 8.68 -20.80 -11.54
CA THR A 325 7.93 -19.54 -11.36
C THR A 325 7.18 -19.14 -12.64
N LEU A 326 7.76 -19.36 -13.82
CA LEU A 326 7.09 -19.10 -15.10
C LEU A 326 5.94 -20.07 -15.38
N ILE A 327 6.09 -21.35 -15.04
CA ILE A 327 5.03 -22.35 -15.17
C ILE A 327 3.88 -22.02 -14.22
N GLU A 328 4.18 -21.63 -12.99
CA GLU A 328 3.20 -21.23 -11.98
C GLU A 328 2.43 -19.97 -12.41
N ALA A 329 3.13 -18.97 -12.96
CA ALA A 329 2.50 -17.79 -13.56
C ALA A 329 1.53 -18.12 -14.71
N ALA A 330 1.87 -19.13 -15.52
CA ALA A 330 1.07 -19.58 -16.66
C ALA A 330 -0.14 -20.44 -16.25
N SER A 331 -0.04 -21.16 -15.13
CA SER A 331 -1.05 -22.12 -14.65
C SER A 331 -1.94 -21.58 -13.52
N SER A 332 -1.67 -20.38 -13.00
CA SER A 332 -2.37 -19.80 -11.86
C SER A 332 -3.89 -19.63 -12.12
N ASP A 333 -4.65 -20.49 -11.44
CA ASP A 333 -6.08 -20.39 -11.14
C ASP A 333 -6.19 -19.82 -9.72
N GLY A 334 -6.59 -18.55 -9.60
CA GLY A 334 -6.38 -17.73 -8.38
C GLY A 334 -7.08 -18.20 -7.10
N GLN A 335 -7.94 -19.22 -7.17
CA GLN A 335 -8.71 -19.70 -6.02
C GLN A 335 -7.86 -20.38 -4.94
N LYS A 336 -6.79 -21.11 -5.30
CA LYS A 336 -6.01 -21.88 -4.32
C LYS A 336 -5.13 -20.99 -3.42
N THR A 337 -4.61 -19.90 -3.98
CA THR A 337 -3.74 -18.95 -3.28
C THR A 337 -4.50 -18.14 -2.22
N GLU A 338 -5.78 -17.81 -2.48
CA GLU A 338 -6.62 -17.07 -1.52
C GLU A 338 -6.98 -17.87 -0.26
N GLU A 339 -7.13 -19.21 -0.38
CA GLU A 339 -7.44 -20.06 0.77
C GLU A 339 -6.24 -20.20 1.72
N GLU A 340 -5.04 -20.42 1.17
CA GLU A 340 -3.78 -20.50 1.95
C GLU A 340 -3.50 -19.17 2.68
N GLN A 341 -3.80 -18.03 2.05
CA GLN A 341 -3.68 -16.71 2.68
C GLN A 341 -4.65 -16.51 3.85
N LYS A 342 -5.89 -16.99 3.73
CA LYS A 342 -6.90 -16.92 4.80
C LYS A 342 -6.55 -17.82 5.98
N GLU A 343 -5.96 -18.99 5.73
CA GLU A 343 -5.50 -19.88 6.82
C GLU A 343 -4.34 -19.26 7.59
N ALA A 344 -3.37 -18.65 6.90
CA ALA A 344 -2.29 -17.89 7.54
C ALA A 344 -2.81 -16.68 8.33
N GLU A 345 -3.86 -15.99 7.83
CA GLU A 345 -4.55 -14.92 8.57
C GLU A 345 -5.20 -15.43 9.85
N LEU A 346 -5.96 -16.53 9.77
CA LEU A 346 -6.60 -17.15 10.92
C LEU A 346 -5.57 -17.52 11.98
N ALA A 347 -4.44 -18.11 11.56
CA ALA A 347 -3.35 -18.46 12.46
C ALA A 347 -2.81 -17.23 13.21
N VAL A 348 -2.52 -16.12 12.53
CA VAL A 348 -2.03 -14.89 13.20
C VAL A 348 -3.10 -14.29 14.10
N SER A 349 -4.37 -14.28 13.68
CA SER A 349 -5.49 -13.71 14.46
C SER A 349 -5.75 -14.46 15.77
N ASP A 350 -5.58 -15.79 15.78
CA ASP A 350 -5.78 -16.65 16.96
C ASP A 350 -4.75 -16.36 18.06
N PHE A 351 -3.52 -15.99 17.67
CA PHE A 351 -2.48 -15.54 18.62
C PHE A 351 -2.64 -14.07 19.03
N THR A 352 -3.48 -13.29 18.35
CA THR A 352 -3.71 -11.87 18.63
C THR A 352 -4.78 -11.70 19.72
N GLY A 353 -4.54 -12.25 20.91
CA GLY A 353 -5.47 -12.16 22.04
C GLY A 353 -5.59 -10.75 22.64
N ASN A 354 -6.80 -10.41 23.12
CA ASN A 354 -7.28 -9.12 23.67
C ASN A 354 -6.44 -8.51 24.83
N GLY A 355 -5.18 -8.18 24.60
CA GLY A 355 -4.34 -7.41 25.52
C GLY A 355 -4.18 -5.98 25.04
N ALA A 356 -4.38 -4.99 25.93
CA ALA A 356 -4.02 -3.61 25.65
C ALA A 356 -2.58 -3.35 26.17
N GLY A 357 -1.65 -2.97 25.28
CA GLY A 357 -0.31 -2.51 25.66
C GLY A 357 0.84 -3.12 24.86
N LEU A 358 2.08 -2.78 25.25
CA LEU A 358 3.33 -3.20 24.59
C LEU A 358 3.48 -4.72 24.48
N LEU A 359 2.95 -5.47 25.46
CA LEU A 359 2.99 -6.93 25.45
C LEU A 359 2.15 -7.56 24.34
N ALA A 360 1.02 -6.95 23.99
CA ALA A 360 0.18 -7.43 22.88
C ALA A 360 0.86 -7.15 21.54
N ALA A 361 1.45 -5.97 21.37
CA ALA A 361 2.25 -5.64 20.19
C ALA A 361 3.43 -6.60 20.03
N ALA A 362 4.16 -6.90 21.12
CA ALA A 362 5.26 -7.86 21.10
C ALA A 362 4.79 -9.28 20.72
N ASN A 363 3.63 -9.71 21.21
CA ASN A 363 3.06 -11.02 20.86
C ASN A 363 2.65 -11.08 19.39
N THR A 364 2.07 -10.00 18.84
CA THR A 364 1.78 -9.89 17.41
C THR A 364 3.06 -9.92 16.58
N VAL A 365 4.10 -9.17 16.96
CA VAL A 365 5.42 -9.23 16.28
C VAL A 365 5.93 -10.67 16.25
N PHE A 366 5.92 -11.36 17.38
CA PHE A 366 6.44 -12.72 17.48
C PHE A 366 5.62 -13.73 16.68
N SER A 367 4.30 -13.60 16.70
CA SER A 367 3.39 -14.49 15.96
C SER A 367 3.53 -14.29 14.45
N THR A 368 3.54 -13.03 13.99
CA THR A 368 3.80 -12.68 12.59
C THR A 368 5.18 -13.16 12.15
N PHE A 369 6.21 -12.99 12.99
CA PHE A 369 7.55 -13.51 12.74
C PHE A 369 7.52 -15.02 12.50
N LEU A 370 6.91 -15.80 13.40
CA LEU A 370 6.90 -17.27 13.27
C LEU A 370 6.13 -17.74 12.03
N VAL A 371 4.98 -17.15 11.75
CA VAL A 371 4.18 -17.53 10.58
C VAL A 371 4.91 -17.23 9.29
N VAL A 372 5.48 -16.02 9.14
CA VAL A 372 6.25 -15.64 7.96
C VAL A 372 7.51 -16.50 7.84
N PHE A 373 8.24 -16.71 8.94
CA PHE A 373 9.46 -17.51 8.92
C PHE A 373 9.21 -18.96 8.48
N VAL A 374 8.11 -19.57 8.94
CA VAL A 374 7.73 -20.93 8.54
C VAL A 374 7.23 -20.96 7.10
N ALA A 375 6.45 -19.97 6.67
CA ALA A 375 5.92 -19.87 5.32
C ALA A 375 7.05 -19.72 4.27
N GLU A 376 8.08 -18.95 4.61
CA GLU A 376 9.24 -18.67 3.76
C GLU A 376 10.33 -19.76 3.84
N TRP A 377 10.20 -20.70 4.78
CA TRP A 377 11.25 -21.69 4.99
C TRP A 377 11.39 -22.64 3.79
N GLY A 378 12.49 -22.49 3.06
CA GLY A 378 12.72 -23.28 1.86
C GLY A 378 11.98 -22.76 0.62
N ASP A 379 11.56 -21.49 0.62
CA ASP A 379 10.95 -20.87 -0.55
C ASP A 379 12.01 -20.41 -1.60
N LYS A 380 11.55 -19.88 -2.73
CA LYS A 380 12.34 -19.43 -3.88
C LYS A 380 13.41 -18.40 -3.47
N SER A 381 13.03 -17.43 -2.64
CA SER A 381 13.94 -16.40 -2.12
C SER A 381 15.00 -17.00 -1.18
N PHE A 382 14.67 -18.05 -0.43
CA PHE A 382 15.59 -18.79 0.44
C PHE A 382 16.77 -19.38 -0.34
N PHE A 383 16.45 -20.22 -1.32
CA PHE A 383 17.44 -20.97 -2.07
C PHE A 383 18.18 -20.09 -3.08
N SER A 384 17.54 -19.07 -3.64
CA SER A 384 18.23 -18.10 -4.48
C SER A 384 19.24 -17.26 -3.71
N THR A 385 18.95 -16.91 -2.46
CA THR A 385 19.92 -16.26 -1.56
C THR A 385 21.11 -17.18 -1.27
N ILE A 386 20.88 -18.49 -1.07
CA ILE A 386 21.96 -19.48 -0.91
C ILE A 386 22.83 -19.54 -2.16
N ALA A 387 22.21 -19.67 -3.34
CA ALA A 387 22.91 -19.73 -4.62
C ALA A 387 23.74 -18.46 -4.89
N LEU A 388 23.17 -17.29 -4.58
CA LEU A 388 23.84 -16.03 -4.79
C LEU A 388 24.95 -15.77 -3.76
N ALA A 389 24.80 -16.23 -2.52
CA ALA A 389 25.85 -16.15 -1.50
C ALA A 389 27.03 -17.09 -1.77
N ALA A 390 26.81 -18.16 -2.56
CA ALA A 390 27.87 -19.03 -3.05
C ALA A 390 28.63 -18.38 -4.22
N ALA A 391 27.90 -17.81 -5.20
CA ALA A 391 28.48 -17.23 -6.41
C ALA A 391 28.94 -15.76 -6.30
N SER A 392 28.63 -15.05 -5.21
CA SER A 392 28.91 -13.61 -5.06
C SER A 392 29.32 -13.23 -3.64
N SER A 393 29.72 -11.97 -3.44
CA SER A 393 30.18 -11.48 -2.14
C SER A 393 29.08 -11.55 -1.06
N PRO A 394 29.31 -12.22 0.08
CA PRO A 394 28.27 -12.44 1.10
C PRO A 394 27.74 -11.14 1.71
N LEU A 395 28.63 -10.16 1.93
CA LEU A 395 28.25 -8.87 2.49
C LEU A 395 27.40 -8.05 1.52
N GLY A 396 27.70 -8.12 0.22
CA GLY A 396 26.88 -7.56 -0.84
C GLY A 396 25.50 -8.22 -0.85
N VAL A 397 25.46 -9.55 -0.84
CA VAL A 397 24.22 -10.34 -0.87
C VAL A 397 23.34 -10.07 0.35
N ILE A 398 23.88 -10.05 1.57
CA ILE A 398 23.12 -9.69 2.77
C ILE A 398 22.52 -8.28 2.63
N GLY A 399 23.34 -7.29 2.25
CA GLY A 399 22.89 -5.90 2.12
C GLY A 399 21.80 -5.76 1.07
N GLY A 400 21.97 -6.40 -0.09
CA GLY A 400 21.03 -6.33 -1.21
C GLY A 400 19.72 -7.05 -0.90
N ALA A 401 19.78 -8.28 -0.36
CA ALA A 401 18.61 -9.05 0.02
C ALA A 401 17.80 -8.37 1.12
N LEU A 402 18.45 -7.85 2.18
CA LEU A 402 17.77 -7.09 3.23
C LEU A 402 17.10 -5.83 2.68
N ALA A 403 17.76 -5.10 1.76
CA ALA A 403 17.15 -3.95 1.12
C ALA A 403 15.95 -4.34 0.25
N GLY A 404 16.05 -5.46 -0.50
CA GLY A 404 14.95 -6.00 -1.30
C GLY A 404 13.74 -6.37 -0.44
N HIS A 405 13.94 -7.18 0.60
CA HIS A 405 12.89 -7.54 1.56
C HIS A 405 12.30 -6.32 2.28
N ALA A 406 13.13 -5.35 2.68
CA ALA A 406 12.65 -4.13 3.32
C ALA A 406 11.70 -3.34 2.40
N VAL A 407 12.07 -3.16 1.14
CA VAL A 407 11.25 -2.43 0.17
C VAL A 407 9.98 -3.21 -0.16
N ALA A 408 10.07 -4.51 -0.42
CA ALA A 408 8.90 -5.36 -0.69
C ALA A 408 7.92 -5.37 0.50
N THR A 409 8.42 -5.59 1.72
CA THR A 409 7.61 -5.59 2.95
C THR A 409 6.99 -4.21 3.20
N LEU A 410 7.74 -3.13 2.97
CA LEU A 410 7.22 -1.77 3.15
C LEU A 410 6.11 -1.47 2.15
N LEU A 411 6.25 -1.88 0.89
CA LEU A 411 5.20 -1.75 -0.13
C LEU A 411 3.95 -2.55 0.27
N ALA A 412 4.10 -3.78 0.75
CA ALA A 412 2.98 -4.58 1.25
C ALA A 412 2.26 -3.88 2.41
N VAL A 413 3.00 -3.44 3.43
CA VAL A 413 2.45 -2.83 4.64
C VAL A 413 1.79 -1.48 4.37
N LEU A 414 2.41 -0.63 3.53
CA LEU A 414 1.83 0.66 3.14
C LEU A 414 0.67 0.50 2.14
N GLY A 415 0.74 -0.52 1.29
CA GLY A 415 -0.26 -0.84 0.29
C GLY A 415 -1.55 -1.39 0.88
N GLY A 416 -1.46 -2.12 1.99
CA GLY A 416 -2.60 -2.74 2.66
C GLY A 416 -3.49 -3.52 1.69
N SER A 417 -4.80 -3.48 1.90
CA SER A 417 -5.75 -4.18 1.01
C SER A 417 -5.88 -3.57 -0.40
N LEU A 418 -5.24 -2.43 -0.68
CA LEU A 418 -5.35 -1.74 -1.98
C LEU A 418 -4.37 -2.27 -3.02
N LEU A 419 -3.32 -2.98 -2.61
CA LEU A 419 -2.25 -3.37 -3.52
C LEU A 419 -2.62 -4.55 -4.43
N GLY A 420 -3.54 -5.42 -4.00
CA GLY A 420 -4.00 -6.57 -4.78
C GLY A 420 -4.83 -6.23 -6.01
N THR A 421 -5.29 -4.97 -6.16
CA THR A 421 -6.01 -4.54 -7.36
C THR A 421 -5.12 -3.87 -8.40
N TYR A 422 -3.91 -3.43 -8.03
CA TYR A 422 -2.99 -2.71 -8.93
C TYR A 422 -1.78 -3.53 -9.36
N LEU A 423 -1.37 -4.54 -8.58
CA LEU A 423 -0.28 -5.45 -8.95
C LEU A 423 -0.86 -6.76 -9.48
N SER A 424 -0.72 -6.98 -10.78
CA SER A 424 -1.02 -8.27 -11.40
C SER A 424 0.02 -9.29 -10.95
N GLU A 425 -0.37 -10.23 -10.08
CA GLU A 425 0.45 -11.35 -9.60
C GLU A 425 1.16 -12.07 -10.76
N LYS A 426 0.43 -12.28 -11.86
CA LYS A 426 0.98 -12.89 -13.09
C LYS A 426 2.13 -12.08 -13.67
N THR A 427 1.98 -10.77 -13.76
CA THR A 427 3.01 -9.89 -14.34
C THR A 427 4.27 -9.89 -13.51
N VAL A 428 4.14 -9.84 -12.17
CA VAL A 428 5.31 -9.84 -11.29
C VAL A 428 6.00 -11.22 -11.30
N ALA A 429 5.23 -12.31 -11.28
CA ALA A 429 5.78 -13.66 -11.42
C ALA A 429 6.51 -13.88 -12.76
N TYR A 430 6.01 -13.33 -13.88
CA TYR A 430 6.71 -13.36 -15.16
C TYR A 430 8.05 -12.60 -15.11
N ILE A 431 8.08 -11.43 -14.45
CA ILE A 431 9.30 -10.62 -14.31
C ILE A 431 10.32 -11.35 -13.42
N GLY A 432 9.90 -11.84 -12.25
CA GLY A 432 10.75 -12.59 -11.32
C GLY A 432 11.31 -13.87 -11.95
N GLY A 433 10.46 -14.68 -12.59
CA GLY A 433 10.86 -15.90 -13.30
C GLY A 433 11.86 -15.63 -14.44
N THR A 434 11.66 -14.55 -15.21
CA THR A 434 12.60 -14.13 -16.25
C THR A 434 13.94 -13.68 -15.66
N LEU A 435 13.92 -12.92 -14.55
CA LEU A 435 15.14 -12.51 -13.86
C LEU A 435 15.96 -13.70 -13.37
N PHE A 436 15.33 -14.72 -12.77
CA PHE A 436 16.00 -15.95 -12.37
C PHE A 436 16.74 -16.62 -13.53
N LEU A 437 16.12 -16.70 -14.72
CA LEU A 437 16.75 -17.27 -15.91
C LEU A 437 17.89 -16.41 -16.45
N VAL A 438 17.77 -15.08 -16.40
CA VAL A 438 18.85 -14.16 -16.81
C VAL A 438 20.06 -14.34 -15.90
N PHE A 439 19.86 -14.38 -14.58
CA PHE A 439 20.95 -14.61 -13.64
C PHE A 439 21.58 -15.99 -13.82
N ALA A 440 20.77 -17.04 -14.03
CA ALA A 440 21.30 -18.37 -14.35
C ALA A 440 22.17 -18.36 -15.62
N ALA A 441 21.73 -17.66 -16.67
CA ALA A 441 22.49 -17.54 -17.91
C ALA A 441 23.79 -16.74 -17.72
N VAL A 442 23.76 -15.67 -16.94
CA VAL A 442 24.97 -14.89 -16.59
C VAL A 442 25.96 -15.79 -15.86
N THR A 443 25.56 -16.44 -14.76
CA THR A 443 26.43 -17.35 -14.01
C THR A 443 26.94 -18.50 -14.87
N LEU A 444 26.13 -19.06 -15.77
CA LEU A 444 26.59 -20.08 -16.71
C LEU A 444 27.66 -19.57 -17.68
N ILE A 445 27.50 -18.37 -18.23
CA ILE A 445 28.53 -17.74 -19.08
C ILE A 445 29.81 -17.54 -18.26
N GLU A 446 29.69 -17.12 -17.00
CA GLU A 446 30.82 -16.93 -16.10
C GLU A 446 31.62 -18.21 -15.83
N ILE A 447 30.97 -19.38 -15.79
CA ILE A 447 31.64 -20.69 -15.65
C ILE A 447 32.39 -21.07 -16.94
N VAL A 448 31.84 -20.72 -18.11
CA VAL A 448 32.35 -21.16 -19.41
C VAL A 448 33.47 -20.24 -19.95
N THR A 449 33.52 -18.98 -19.53
CA THR A 449 34.53 -17.97 -19.97
C THR A 449 35.52 -17.61 -18.89
#